data_AF-A0A2T6E447-F1
#
_entry.id   AF-A0A2T6E447-F1
#
_cell.length_a   1.000
_cell.length_b   1.000
_cell.length_c   1.000
_cell.angle_alpha   90.00
_cell.angle_beta   90.00
_cell.angle_gamma   90.00
#
_symmetry.space_group_name_H-M   'P 1'
#
loop_
_entity.id
_entity.type
_entity.pdbx_description
1 polymer ?
#
loop_
_entity_poly.entity_id
_entity_poly.type
_entity_poly.pdbx_seq_one_letter_code
_entity_poly.pdbx_strand_id
1 'polypeptide(L)'
;MASRRRPSSALNIWPGFVDALSALLLLLVFVVMVFTLAQVFLAQTVANRDDQLSQLNNQLADIAAALRLERNDNDELRAALTQSQTQSAELSTSLAALQAQSDADQAQLTAQRNDLTALRAQNDNLTDQLAARDARLGELESSLASSRQSLDEERALSASARAEVERLSSQIAQLREQLDVISAALAAEEAARAASESELAELGERLNTVLAQRVNELEQYRSEFFGRLRQVLVDNPDIRIEGDRFVLPSELFFDSASATLGESGRLELAKVATTLTAVADDIPADLGWILRIDGHTDRRPINTERFASNWELSTARAVSVVRFLAEQGIPAQRLAAAGFGEHHPLDSADTEDAFARNRRIEIKLTER
;
A
#
# COMPACT_ATOMS: atom_id res chain seq x y z
N MET A 1 -136.58 -72.88 150.72
CA MET A 1 -136.07 -74.01 151.56
C MET A 1 -136.57 -75.44 151.15
N ALA A 2 -137.31 -76.52 150.89
CA ALA A 2 -136.79 -77.82 150.43
C ALA A 2 -137.87 -78.92 150.41
N SER A 3 -137.58 -80.05 149.73
CA SER A 3 -138.32 -81.33 149.80
C SER A 3 -139.73 -81.34 149.14
N ARG A 4 -140.54 -82.42 149.06
CA ARG A 4 -140.56 -83.68 149.84
C ARG A 4 -141.24 -84.88 149.09
N ARG A 5 -140.54 -86.01 149.02
CA ARG A 5 -141.03 -87.43 149.02
C ARG A 5 -141.93 -88.04 147.90
N ARG A 6 -141.46 -89.20 147.37
CA ARG A 6 -142.17 -90.52 147.14
C ARG A 6 -143.32 -90.61 146.06
N PRO A 7 -143.91 -91.81 145.72
CA PRO A 7 -143.33 -93.12 145.31
C PRO A 7 -144.10 -93.94 144.19
N SER A 8 -143.58 -95.13 143.81
CA SER A 8 -144.24 -96.44 143.44
C SER A 8 -145.12 -96.72 142.17
N SER A 9 -144.66 -97.74 141.39
CA SER A 9 -145.37 -98.93 140.77
C SER A 9 -146.56 -98.84 139.78
N ALA A 10 -146.49 -99.58 138.64
CA ALA A 10 -147.55 -100.48 138.04
C ALA A 10 -147.19 -100.99 136.60
N LEU A 11 -148.05 -101.85 136.00
CA LEU A 11 -147.90 -102.59 134.71
C LEU A 11 -148.34 -101.80 133.43
N ASN A 12 -148.25 -102.49 132.26
CA ASN A 12 -148.72 -102.21 130.87
C ASN A 12 -147.59 -101.81 129.88
N ILE A 13 -147.42 -102.29 128.63
CA ILE A 13 -148.17 -103.02 127.55
C ILE A 13 -148.45 -102.13 126.31
N TRP A 14 -147.84 -102.50 125.16
CA TRP A 14 -147.96 -101.92 123.79
C TRP A 14 -147.45 -100.43 123.62
N PRO A 15 -147.09 -99.93 122.40
CA PRO A 15 -145.74 -99.36 122.17
C PRO A 15 -145.62 -98.24 121.09
N GLY A 16 -144.39 -97.89 120.72
CA GLY A 16 -143.94 -97.96 119.31
C GLY A 16 -144.43 -96.94 118.27
N PHE A 17 -143.98 -95.68 118.36
CA PHE A 17 -143.79 -94.83 117.16
C PHE A 17 -142.66 -93.78 117.26
N VAL A 18 -141.98 -93.67 118.42
CA VAL A 18 -140.95 -92.65 118.70
C VAL A 18 -139.74 -92.75 117.76
N ASP A 19 -139.38 -93.97 117.36
CA ASP A 19 -138.16 -94.29 116.59
C ASP A 19 -138.11 -93.60 115.20
N ALA A 20 -139.27 -93.44 114.56
CA ALA A 20 -139.39 -92.80 113.25
C ALA A 20 -138.99 -91.31 113.27
N LEU A 21 -139.21 -90.59 114.39
CA LEU A 21 -138.90 -89.17 114.48
C LEU A 21 -137.40 -88.92 114.67
N SER A 22 -136.73 -89.78 115.45
CA SER A 22 -135.27 -89.77 115.63
C SER A 22 -134.53 -90.11 114.33
N ALA A 23 -135.01 -91.09 113.57
CA ALA A 23 -134.45 -91.44 112.27
C ALA A 23 -134.52 -90.26 111.27
N LEU A 24 -135.65 -89.54 111.25
CA LEU A 24 -135.86 -88.40 110.35
C LEU A 24 -134.93 -87.22 110.70
N LEU A 25 -134.72 -86.94 111.98
CA LEU A 25 -133.83 -85.86 112.44
C LEU A 25 -132.36 -86.21 112.18
N LEU A 26 -131.94 -87.46 112.41
CA LEU A 26 -130.58 -87.92 112.11
C LEU A 26 -130.30 -87.90 110.60
N LEU A 27 -131.28 -88.27 109.77
CA LEU A 27 -131.21 -88.14 108.32
C LEU A 27 -131.11 -86.67 107.86
N LEU A 28 -131.87 -85.76 108.49
CA LEU A 28 -131.75 -84.32 108.22
C LEU A 28 -130.33 -83.80 108.51
N VAL A 29 -129.78 -84.14 109.68
CA VAL A 29 -128.41 -83.74 110.06
C VAL A 29 -127.37 -84.37 109.13
N PHE A 30 -127.55 -85.63 108.71
CA PHE A 30 -126.67 -86.28 107.74
C PHE A 30 -126.71 -85.60 106.37
N VAL A 31 -127.89 -85.27 105.84
CA VAL A 31 -128.06 -84.54 104.58
C VAL A 31 -127.42 -83.15 104.67
N VAL A 32 -127.62 -82.42 105.78
CA VAL A 32 -126.97 -81.13 106.00
C VAL A 32 -125.45 -81.26 106.12
N MET A 33 -124.93 -82.29 106.81
CA MET A 33 -123.48 -82.51 106.92
C MET A 33 -122.86 -82.84 105.55
N VAL A 34 -123.47 -83.74 104.77
CA VAL A 34 -123.05 -84.05 103.40
C VAL A 34 -123.13 -82.81 102.51
N PHE A 35 -124.17 -81.98 102.65
CA PHE A 35 -124.29 -80.72 101.92
C PHE A 35 -123.21 -79.70 102.30
N THR A 36 -122.90 -79.54 103.60
CA THR A 36 -121.80 -78.65 104.03
C THR A 36 -120.42 -79.16 103.59
N LEU A 37 -120.17 -80.47 103.63
CA LEU A 37 -118.95 -81.07 103.09
C LEU A 37 -118.85 -80.88 101.57
N ALA A 38 -119.97 -81.04 100.85
CA ALA A 38 -120.03 -80.77 99.42
C ALA A 38 -119.82 -79.28 99.10
N GLN A 39 -120.36 -78.36 99.91
CA GLN A 39 -120.10 -76.92 99.77
C GLN A 39 -118.64 -76.56 100.09
N VAL A 40 -118.03 -77.13 101.13
CA VAL A 40 -116.61 -76.91 101.45
C VAL A 40 -115.73 -77.46 100.33
N PHE A 41 -115.99 -78.66 99.82
CA PHE A 41 -115.25 -79.25 98.72
C PHE A 41 -115.45 -78.46 97.41
N LEU A 42 -116.66 -77.98 97.13
CA LEU A 42 -116.94 -77.13 95.97
C LEU A 42 -116.24 -75.78 96.11
N ALA A 43 -116.28 -75.15 97.29
CA ALA A 43 -115.58 -73.89 97.56
C ALA A 43 -114.05 -74.05 97.46
N GLN A 44 -113.49 -75.16 97.93
CA GLN A 44 -112.07 -75.49 97.73
C GLN A 44 -111.74 -75.77 96.26
N THR A 45 -112.64 -76.42 95.51
CA THR A 45 -112.46 -76.69 94.07
C THR A 45 -112.58 -75.40 93.24
N VAL A 46 -113.45 -74.48 93.64
CA VAL A 46 -113.58 -73.15 93.02
C VAL A 46 -112.37 -72.29 93.38
N ALA A 47 -112.02 -72.15 94.66
CA ALA A 47 -110.85 -71.38 95.09
C ALA A 47 -109.54 -71.88 94.43
N ASN A 48 -109.30 -73.19 94.38
CA ASN A 48 -108.12 -73.76 93.70
C ASN A 48 -108.16 -73.54 92.17
N ARG A 49 -109.35 -73.44 91.56
CA ARG A 49 -109.49 -73.02 90.15
C ARG A 49 -109.27 -71.52 89.98
N ASP A 50 -109.71 -70.70 90.92
CA ASP A 50 -109.50 -69.25 90.91
C ASP A 50 -108.02 -68.91 91.16
N ASP A 51 -107.32 -69.66 92.02
CA ASP A 51 -105.87 -69.61 92.21
C ASP A 51 -105.14 -70.03 90.92
N GLN A 52 -105.57 -71.13 90.27
CA GLN A 52 -105.01 -71.55 88.98
C GLN A 52 -105.27 -70.52 87.87
N LEU A 53 -106.47 -69.92 87.81
CA LEU A 53 -106.81 -68.86 86.86
C LEU A 53 -106.02 -67.58 87.14
N SER A 54 -105.82 -67.22 88.41
CA SER A 54 -104.98 -66.11 88.84
C SER A 54 -103.51 -66.34 88.46
N GLN A 55 -102.99 -67.55 88.70
CA GLN A 55 -101.63 -67.94 88.30
C GLN A 55 -101.44 -67.92 86.78
N LEU A 56 -102.41 -68.45 86.01
CA LEU A 56 -102.41 -68.40 84.55
C LEU A 56 -102.55 -66.97 84.01
N ASN A 57 -103.36 -66.13 84.65
CA ASN A 57 -103.53 -64.73 84.27
C ASN A 57 -102.27 -63.90 84.56
N ASN A 58 -101.59 -64.17 85.67
CA ASN A 58 -100.28 -63.59 85.98
C ASN A 58 -99.21 -64.08 84.97
N GLN A 59 -99.16 -65.38 84.66
CA GLN A 59 -98.26 -65.90 83.62
C GLN A 59 -98.55 -65.30 82.23
N LEU A 60 -99.82 -65.08 81.88
CA LEU A 60 -100.21 -64.38 80.66
C LEU A 60 -99.79 -62.89 80.69
N ALA A 61 -99.86 -62.23 81.85
CA ALA A 61 -99.37 -60.87 82.01
C ALA A 61 -97.84 -60.78 81.89
N ASP A 62 -97.10 -61.70 82.51
CA ASP A 62 -95.64 -61.81 82.44
C ASP A 62 -95.18 -62.10 81.01
N ILE A 63 -95.80 -63.07 80.32
CA ILE A 63 -95.52 -63.37 78.91
C ILE A 63 -95.87 -62.17 78.03
N ALA A 64 -96.98 -61.46 78.30
CA ALA A 64 -97.34 -60.25 77.56
C ALA A 64 -96.44 -59.04 77.91
N ALA A 65 -95.72 -59.05 79.04
CA ALA A 65 -94.70 -58.06 79.36
C ALA A 65 -93.39 -58.39 78.63
N ALA A 66 -92.94 -59.64 78.71
CA ALA A 66 -91.75 -60.13 78.01
C ALA A 66 -91.87 -59.97 76.49
N LEU A 67 -93.01 -60.33 75.89
CA LEU A 67 -93.26 -60.16 74.45
C LEU A 67 -93.38 -58.69 74.02
N ARG A 68 -93.71 -57.76 74.93
CA ARG A 68 -93.64 -56.31 74.64
C ARG A 68 -92.19 -55.83 74.69
N LEU A 69 -91.40 -56.29 75.67
CA LEU A 69 -89.98 -55.98 75.75
C LEU A 69 -89.23 -56.51 74.53
N GLU A 70 -89.38 -57.79 74.19
CA GLU A 70 -88.77 -58.41 72.99
C GLU A 70 -89.13 -57.64 71.70
N ARG A 71 -90.36 -57.15 71.56
CA ARG A 71 -90.77 -56.32 70.41
C ARG A 71 -90.10 -54.96 70.40
N ASN A 72 -90.06 -54.27 71.54
CA ASN A 72 -89.37 -52.99 71.67
C ASN A 72 -87.88 -53.16 71.34
N ASP A 73 -87.23 -54.17 71.89
CA ASP A 73 -85.83 -54.52 71.64
C ASP A 73 -85.61 -54.85 70.14
N ASN A 74 -86.54 -55.56 69.49
CA ASN A 74 -86.46 -55.86 68.06
C ASN A 74 -86.60 -54.60 67.20
N ASP A 75 -87.50 -53.68 67.56
CA ASP A 75 -87.71 -52.42 66.83
C ASP A 75 -86.58 -51.42 67.08
N GLU A 76 -85.96 -51.39 68.27
CA GLU A 76 -84.72 -50.64 68.53
C GLU A 76 -83.54 -51.22 67.74
N LEU A 77 -83.37 -52.55 67.73
CA LEU A 77 -82.34 -53.22 66.92
C LEU A 77 -82.54 -52.98 65.41
N ARG A 78 -83.78 -52.91 64.93
CA ARG A 78 -84.09 -52.52 63.54
C ARG A 78 -83.73 -51.07 63.27
N ALA A 79 -84.05 -50.15 64.17
CA ALA A 79 -83.69 -48.74 64.04
C ALA A 79 -82.16 -48.55 64.00
N ALA A 80 -81.44 -49.22 64.91
CA ALA A 80 -79.97 -49.20 64.95
C ALA A 80 -79.34 -49.85 63.70
N LEU A 81 -79.90 -50.95 63.19
CA LEU A 81 -79.47 -51.58 61.95
C LEU A 81 -79.69 -50.65 60.74
N THR A 82 -80.86 -49.99 60.64
CA THR A 82 -81.14 -48.99 59.60
C THR A 82 -80.16 -47.82 59.71
N GLN A 83 -79.91 -47.28 60.90
CA GLN A 83 -78.96 -46.19 61.12
C GLN A 83 -77.53 -46.58 60.69
N SER A 84 -77.08 -47.78 61.04
CA SER A 84 -75.77 -48.31 60.65
C SER A 84 -75.66 -48.54 59.13
N GLN A 85 -76.75 -48.98 58.48
CA GLN A 85 -76.82 -49.09 57.02
C GLN A 85 -76.77 -47.70 56.35
N THR A 86 -77.47 -46.69 56.87
CA THR A 86 -77.39 -45.31 56.38
C THR A 86 -75.97 -44.75 56.54
N GLN A 87 -75.35 -44.88 57.71
CA GLN A 87 -73.96 -44.44 57.94
C GLN A 87 -72.97 -45.17 57.00
N SER A 88 -73.18 -46.45 56.72
CA SER A 88 -72.36 -47.20 55.77
C SER A 88 -72.55 -46.72 54.32
N ALA A 89 -73.77 -46.31 53.94
CA ALA A 89 -74.05 -45.73 52.63
C ALA A 89 -73.44 -44.31 52.50
N GLU A 90 -73.51 -43.50 53.54
CA GLU A 90 -72.88 -42.17 53.61
C GLU A 90 -71.35 -42.27 53.53
N LEU A 91 -70.74 -43.16 54.31
CA LEU A 91 -69.29 -43.39 54.29
C LEU A 91 -68.81 -43.96 52.94
N SER A 92 -69.53 -44.90 52.33
CA SER A 92 -69.15 -45.42 51.00
C SER A 92 -69.29 -44.37 49.89
N THR A 93 -70.30 -43.48 49.98
CA THR A 93 -70.45 -42.32 49.08
C THR A 93 -69.31 -41.32 49.28
N SER A 94 -68.94 -41.03 50.53
CA SER A 94 -67.82 -40.14 50.87
C SER A 94 -66.47 -40.69 50.38
N LEU A 95 -66.22 -41.99 50.55
CA LEU A 95 -65.03 -42.66 50.03
C LEU A 95 -64.97 -42.62 48.49
N ALA A 96 -66.09 -42.85 47.81
CA ALA A 96 -66.16 -42.75 46.35
C ALA A 96 -65.87 -41.31 45.86
N ALA A 97 -66.38 -40.28 46.55
CA ALA A 97 -66.11 -38.89 46.24
C ALA A 97 -64.63 -38.50 46.48
N LEU A 98 -64.05 -38.94 47.60
CA LEU A 98 -62.63 -38.73 47.91
C LEU A 98 -61.71 -39.44 46.91
N GLN A 99 -62.06 -40.65 46.47
CA GLN A 99 -61.29 -41.38 45.46
C GLN A 99 -61.38 -40.69 44.10
N ALA A 100 -62.56 -40.25 43.67
CA ALA A 100 -62.72 -39.47 42.44
C ALA A 100 -61.94 -38.14 42.47
N GLN A 101 -61.87 -37.46 43.62
CA GLN A 101 -61.01 -36.27 43.79
C GLN A 101 -59.53 -36.64 43.70
N SER A 102 -59.09 -37.73 44.35
CA SER A 102 -57.70 -38.21 44.27
C SER A 102 -57.28 -38.56 42.84
N ASP A 103 -58.17 -39.19 42.06
CA ASP A 103 -57.91 -39.52 40.66
C ASP A 103 -57.82 -38.25 39.79
N ALA A 104 -58.67 -37.24 40.06
CA ALA A 104 -58.62 -35.94 39.39
C ALA A 104 -57.34 -35.15 39.73
N ASP A 105 -56.96 -35.10 41.01
CA ASP A 105 -55.73 -34.45 41.47
C ASP A 105 -54.48 -35.15 40.87
N GLN A 106 -54.48 -36.48 40.80
CA GLN A 106 -53.41 -37.25 40.17
C GLN A 106 -53.33 -37.01 38.66
N ALA A 107 -54.46 -36.86 37.97
CA ALA A 107 -54.50 -36.46 36.57
C ALA A 107 -53.95 -35.05 36.36
N GLN A 108 -54.37 -34.08 37.19
CA GLN A 108 -53.87 -32.70 37.14
C GLN A 108 -52.36 -32.62 37.42
N LEU A 109 -51.86 -33.32 38.44
CA LEU A 109 -50.42 -33.40 38.73
C LEU A 109 -49.63 -34.06 37.58
N THR A 110 -50.25 -34.97 36.82
CA THR A 110 -49.62 -35.58 35.64
C THR A 110 -49.58 -34.60 34.47
N ALA A 111 -50.65 -33.85 34.22
CA ALA A 111 -50.67 -32.76 33.23
C ALA A 111 -49.62 -31.69 33.54
N GLN A 112 -49.59 -31.17 34.77
CA GLN A 112 -48.62 -30.16 35.20
C GLN A 112 -47.16 -30.64 35.11
N ARG A 113 -46.89 -31.94 35.33
CA ARG A 113 -45.55 -32.52 35.11
C ARG A 113 -45.17 -32.51 33.63
N ASN A 114 -46.10 -32.81 32.74
CA ASN A 114 -45.88 -32.79 31.28
C ASN A 114 -45.65 -31.36 30.77
N ASP A 115 -46.42 -30.38 31.28
CA ASP A 115 -46.22 -28.96 30.96
C ASP A 115 -44.84 -28.48 31.43
N LEU A 116 -44.42 -28.89 32.63
CA LEU A 116 -43.09 -28.56 33.17
C LEU A 116 -41.93 -29.22 32.40
N THR A 117 -42.10 -30.43 31.84
CA THR A 117 -41.07 -31.02 30.98
C THR A 117 -41.02 -30.37 29.60
N ALA A 118 -42.17 -30.02 29.02
CA ALA A 118 -42.24 -29.25 27.77
C ALA A 118 -41.60 -27.85 27.91
N LEU A 119 -41.91 -27.13 28.99
CA LEU A 119 -41.32 -25.83 29.29
C LEU A 119 -39.81 -25.91 29.54
N ARG A 120 -39.31 -26.98 30.17
CA ARG A 120 -37.85 -27.21 30.31
C ARG A 120 -37.20 -27.39 28.95
N ALA A 121 -37.68 -28.32 28.13
CA ALA A 121 -37.16 -28.55 26.79
C ALA A 121 -37.21 -27.27 25.90
N GLN A 122 -38.21 -26.42 26.09
CA GLN A 122 -38.27 -25.10 25.44
C GLN A 122 -37.17 -24.15 25.92
N ASN A 123 -36.90 -24.07 27.24
CA ASN A 123 -35.83 -23.26 27.81
C ASN A 123 -34.44 -23.78 27.41
N ASP A 124 -34.25 -25.10 27.35
CA ASP A 124 -33.00 -25.73 26.92
C ASP A 124 -32.71 -25.35 25.46
N ASN A 125 -33.66 -25.54 24.54
CA ASN A 125 -33.54 -25.12 23.14
C ASN A 125 -33.39 -23.59 22.98
N LEU A 126 -34.00 -22.76 23.83
CA LEU A 126 -33.78 -21.31 23.80
C LEU A 126 -32.36 -20.94 24.27
N THR A 127 -31.80 -21.70 25.21
CA THR A 127 -30.41 -21.54 25.67
C THR A 127 -29.42 -21.90 24.58
N ASP A 128 -29.64 -23.03 23.88
CA ASP A 128 -28.85 -23.42 22.70
C ASP A 128 -28.92 -22.37 21.58
N GLN A 129 -30.11 -21.80 21.33
CA GLN A 129 -30.30 -20.73 20.34
C GLN A 129 -29.64 -19.40 20.73
N LEU A 130 -29.45 -19.13 22.02
CA LEU A 130 -28.68 -17.98 22.50
C LEU A 130 -27.18 -18.24 22.34
N ALA A 131 -26.66 -19.38 22.81
CA ALA A 131 -25.26 -19.74 22.65
C ALA A 131 -24.82 -19.77 21.16
N ALA A 132 -25.66 -20.27 20.26
CA ALA A 132 -25.41 -20.24 18.82
C ALA A 132 -25.46 -18.82 18.21
N ARG A 133 -26.24 -17.89 18.79
CA ARG A 133 -26.23 -16.47 18.40
C ARG A 133 -24.98 -15.75 18.89
N ASP A 134 -24.58 -15.98 20.14
CA ASP A 134 -23.41 -15.33 20.75
C ASP A 134 -22.11 -15.76 20.05
N ALA A 135 -21.98 -17.05 19.71
CA ALA A 135 -20.88 -17.55 18.88
C ALA A 135 -20.82 -16.85 17.51
N ARG A 136 -21.99 -16.66 16.86
CA ARG A 136 -22.08 -15.97 15.56
C ARG A 136 -21.84 -14.46 15.66
N LEU A 137 -22.17 -13.83 16.80
CA LEU A 137 -21.81 -12.44 17.05
C LEU A 137 -20.29 -12.30 17.16
N GLY A 138 -19.61 -13.16 17.92
CA GLY A 138 -18.14 -13.16 18.00
C GLY A 138 -17.44 -13.39 16.66
N GLU A 139 -17.99 -14.27 15.80
CA GLU A 139 -17.52 -14.46 14.42
C GLU A 139 -17.66 -13.17 13.57
N LEU A 140 -18.82 -12.51 13.65
CA LEU A 140 -19.09 -11.27 12.93
C LEU A 140 -18.24 -10.09 13.46
N GLU A 141 -17.99 -10.00 14.77
CA GLU A 141 -17.11 -9.00 15.36
C GLU A 141 -15.65 -9.19 14.93
N SER A 142 -15.17 -10.44 14.90
CA SER A 142 -13.85 -10.79 14.38
C SER A 142 -13.70 -10.44 12.89
N SER A 143 -14.70 -10.80 12.08
CA SER A 143 -14.75 -10.46 10.65
C SER A 143 -14.82 -8.94 10.39
N LEU A 144 -15.53 -8.20 11.23
CA LEU A 144 -15.59 -6.74 11.18
C LEU A 144 -14.26 -6.09 11.62
N ALA A 145 -13.56 -6.69 12.59
CA ALA A 145 -12.24 -6.22 13.02
C ALA A 145 -11.18 -6.41 11.93
N SER A 146 -11.11 -7.59 11.29
CA SER A 146 -10.18 -7.83 10.17
C SER A 146 -10.53 -6.96 8.95
N SER A 147 -11.81 -6.81 8.62
CA SER A 147 -12.25 -5.92 7.53
C SER A 147 -11.88 -4.44 7.77
N ARG A 148 -11.91 -3.98 9.02
CA ARG A 148 -11.44 -2.64 9.40
C ARG A 148 -9.92 -2.51 9.26
N GLN A 149 -9.17 -3.51 9.72
CA GLN A 149 -7.71 -3.52 9.57
C GLN A 149 -7.30 -3.43 8.10
N SER A 150 -7.85 -4.28 7.22
CA SER A 150 -7.53 -4.23 5.79
C SER A 150 -7.92 -2.91 5.12
N LEU A 151 -9.03 -2.28 5.53
CA LEU A 151 -9.43 -0.96 5.04
C LEU A 151 -8.44 0.15 5.48
N ASP A 152 -7.92 0.09 6.70
CA ASP A 152 -6.94 1.06 7.18
C ASP A 152 -5.53 0.81 6.60
N GLU A 153 -5.18 -0.44 6.30
CA GLU A 153 -4.00 -0.81 5.50
C GLU A 153 -4.10 -0.27 4.05
N GLU A 154 -5.24 -0.46 3.37
CA GLU A 154 -5.49 0.13 2.04
C GLU A 154 -5.44 1.67 2.06
N ARG A 155 -5.98 2.30 3.11
CA ARG A 155 -5.91 3.76 3.30
C ARG A 155 -4.47 4.24 3.47
N ALA A 156 -3.66 3.55 4.27
CA ALA A 156 -2.25 3.88 4.45
C ALA A 156 -1.45 3.73 3.14
N LEU A 157 -1.69 2.65 2.39
CA LEU A 157 -1.10 2.44 1.06
C LEU A 157 -1.54 3.52 0.07
N SER A 158 -2.83 3.88 0.04
CA SER A 158 -3.35 4.93 -0.86
C SER A 158 -2.80 6.31 -0.51
N ALA A 159 -2.64 6.63 0.78
CA ALA A 159 -2.01 7.88 1.22
C ALA A 159 -0.53 7.95 0.83
N SER A 160 0.22 6.86 1.04
CA SER A 160 1.63 6.75 0.63
C SER A 160 1.80 6.90 -0.89
N ALA A 161 0.95 6.23 -1.68
CA ALA A 161 0.96 6.34 -3.13
C ALA A 161 0.65 7.76 -3.65
N ARG A 162 -0.24 8.51 -2.98
CA ARG A 162 -0.52 9.91 -3.32
C ARG A 162 0.69 10.81 -3.03
N ALA A 163 1.29 10.68 -1.85
CA ALA A 163 2.49 11.44 -1.49
C ALA A 163 3.66 11.17 -2.45
N GLU A 164 3.83 9.92 -2.91
CA GLU A 164 4.83 9.55 -3.92
C GLU A 164 4.52 10.16 -5.30
N VAL A 165 3.25 10.18 -5.72
CA VAL A 165 2.83 10.84 -6.98
C VAL A 165 3.04 12.36 -6.90
N GLU A 166 2.75 13.01 -5.77
CA GLU A 166 3.02 14.44 -5.54
C GLU A 166 4.53 14.72 -5.59
N ARG A 167 5.35 13.88 -4.94
CA ARG A 167 6.82 13.97 -4.97
C ARG A 167 7.38 13.82 -6.38
N LEU A 168 6.91 12.83 -7.14
CA LEU A 168 7.32 12.60 -8.54
C LEU A 168 6.84 13.73 -9.46
N SER A 169 5.63 14.25 -9.25
CA SER A 169 5.10 15.40 -10.00
C SER A 169 5.97 16.65 -9.79
N SER A 170 6.38 16.93 -8.55
CA SER A 170 7.30 18.01 -8.22
C SER A 170 8.67 17.84 -8.90
N GLN A 171 9.23 16.62 -8.90
CA GLN A 171 10.47 16.32 -9.62
C GLN A 171 10.34 16.50 -11.14
N ILE A 172 9.23 16.09 -11.74
CA ILE A 172 8.96 16.28 -13.18
C ILE A 172 8.84 17.77 -13.52
N ALA A 173 8.26 18.59 -12.64
CA ALA A 173 8.21 20.05 -12.82
C ALA A 173 9.62 20.68 -12.77
N GLN A 174 10.44 20.32 -11.78
CA GLN A 174 11.83 20.78 -11.65
C GLN A 174 12.71 20.35 -12.85
N LEU A 175 12.56 19.11 -13.33
CA LEU A 175 13.28 18.63 -14.51
C LEU A 175 12.86 19.35 -15.80
N ARG A 176 11.60 19.77 -15.92
CA ARG A 176 11.14 20.60 -17.06
C ARG A 176 11.75 22.00 -17.00
N GLU A 177 11.71 22.65 -15.84
CA GLU A 177 12.36 23.97 -15.64
C GLU A 177 13.86 23.91 -15.96
N GLN A 178 14.56 22.85 -15.55
CA GLN A 178 15.97 22.63 -15.91
C GLN A 178 16.17 22.43 -17.42
N LEU A 179 15.30 21.66 -18.09
CA LEU A 179 15.37 21.46 -19.55
C LEU A 179 15.08 22.76 -20.32
N ASP A 180 14.11 23.55 -19.86
CA ASP A 180 13.77 24.86 -20.45
C ASP A 180 14.98 25.81 -20.36
N VAL A 181 15.62 25.91 -19.18
CA VAL A 181 16.85 26.70 -18.97
C VAL A 181 18.00 26.21 -19.85
N ILE A 182 18.23 24.88 -19.95
CA ILE A 182 19.28 24.31 -20.80
C ILE A 182 19.00 24.58 -22.28
N SER A 183 17.74 24.49 -22.72
CA SER A 183 17.35 24.76 -24.12
C SER A 183 17.54 26.24 -24.49
N ALA A 184 17.22 27.16 -23.58
CA ALA A 184 17.44 28.59 -23.76
C ALA A 184 18.94 28.94 -23.81
N ALA A 185 19.75 28.31 -22.96
CA ALA A 185 21.21 28.46 -22.98
C ALA A 185 21.82 27.91 -24.28
N LEU A 186 21.37 26.76 -24.76
CA LEU A 186 21.83 26.19 -26.03
C LEU A 186 21.47 27.08 -27.22
N ALA A 187 20.23 27.58 -27.29
CA ALA A 187 19.79 28.47 -28.36
C ALA A 187 20.56 29.81 -28.35
N ALA A 188 20.94 30.32 -27.17
CA ALA A 188 21.79 31.50 -27.05
C ALA A 188 23.23 31.26 -27.53
N GLU A 189 23.81 30.09 -27.20
CA GLU A 189 25.15 29.69 -27.65
C GLU A 189 25.19 29.45 -29.17
N GLU A 190 24.17 28.80 -29.74
CA GLU A 190 24.03 28.61 -31.20
C GLU A 190 23.91 29.95 -31.93
N ALA A 191 23.15 30.91 -31.39
CA ALA A 191 23.03 32.26 -31.94
C ALA A 191 24.34 33.07 -31.84
N ALA A 192 25.04 32.99 -30.70
CA ALA A 192 26.34 33.63 -30.50
C ALA A 192 27.38 33.06 -31.47
N ARG A 193 27.43 31.74 -31.62
CA ARG A 193 28.29 31.04 -32.57
C ARG A 193 28.00 31.46 -34.02
N ALA A 194 26.73 31.51 -34.43
CA ALA A 194 26.36 31.94 -35.78
C ALA A 194 26.78 33.39 -36.07
N ALA A 195 26.70 34.29 -35.08
CA ALA A 195 27.21 35.65 -35.18
C ALA A 195 28.75 35.67 -35.34
N SER A 196 29.49 34.90 -34.55
CA SER A 196 30.96 34.81 -34.66
C SER A 196 31.42 34.17 -35.98
N GLU A 197 30.72 33.16 -36.49
CA GLU A 197 31.01 32.57 -37.82
C GLU A 197 30.76 33.59 -38.95
N SER A 198 29.77 34.48 -38.81
CA SER A 198 29.55 35.59 -39.75
C SER A 198 30.61 36.70 -39.64
N GLU A 199 31.04 37.08 -38.44
CA GLU A 199 32.09 38.08 -38.22
C GLU A 199 33.44 37.60 -38.78
N LEU A 200 33.77 36.32 -38.59
CA LEU A 200 34.96 35.69 -39.16
C LEU A 200 34.93 35.65 -40.70
N ALA A 201 33.75 35.46 -41.31
CA ALA A 201 33.58 35.51 -42.75
C ALA A 201 33.81 36.94 -43.31
N GLU A 202 33.19 37.96 -42.70
CA GLU A 202 33.38 39.37 -43.09
C GLU A 202 34.83 39.82 -42.92
N LEU A 203 35.46 39.47 -41.79
CA LEU A 203 36.87 39.78 -41.53
C LEU A 203 37.80 39.06 -42.53
N GLY A 204 37.48 37.83 -42.91
CA GLY A 204 38.20 37.06 -43.94
C GLY A 204 38.11 37.69 -45.32
N GLU A 205 36.91 38.10 -45.76
CA GLU A 205 36.73 38.82 -47.03
C GLU A 205 37.47 40.16 -47.04
N ARG A 206 37.35 40.93 -45.95
CA ARG A 206 38.03 42.21 -45.80
C ARG A 206 39.55 42.08 -45.80
N LEU A 207 40.09 41.07 -45.11
CA LEU A 207 41.53 40.78 -45.11
C LEU A 207 42.02 40.39 -46.51
N ASN A 208 41.30 39.50 -47.21
CA ASN A 208 41.64 39.12 -48.58
C ASN A 208 41.61 40.32 -49.54
N THR A 209 40.64 41.24 -49.38
CA THR A 209 40.56 42.48 -50.18
C THR A 209 41.77 43.39 -49.94
N VAL A 210 42.16 43.60 -48.68
CA VAL A 210 43.33 44.43 -48.32
C VAL A 210 44.64 43.78 -48.80
N LEU A 211 44.79 42.47 -48.67
CA LEU A 211 45.97 41.75 -49.18
C LEU A 211 46.06 41.84 -50.72
N ALA A 212 44.94 41.67 -51.44
CA ALA A 212 44.91 41.83 -52.89
C ALA A 212 45.27 43.26 -53.33
N GLN A 213 44.83 44.28 -52.58
CA GLN A 213 45.24 45.68 -52.81
C GLN A 213 46.75 45.85 -52.63
N ARG A 214 47.34 45.37 -51.53
CA ARG A 214 48.79 45.51 -51.26
C ARG A 214 49.67 44.76 -52.25
N VAL A 215 49.26 43.57 -52.68
CA VAL A 215 49.98 42.83 -53.75
C VAL A 215 49.93 43.60 -55.06
N ASN A 216 48.78 44.18 -55.43
CA ASN A 216 48.65 44.97 -56.66
C ASN A 216 49.42 46.30 -56.59
N GLU A 217 49.44 46.97 -55.44
CA GLU A 217 50.30 48.14 -55.18
C GLU A 217 51.78 47.77 -55.40
N LEU A 218 52.26 46.69 -54.75
CA LEU A 218 53.64 46.24 -54.87
C LEU A 218 54.01 45.87 -56.32
N GLU A 219 53.12 45.23 -57.07
CA GLU A 219 53.33 44.91 -58.49
C GLU A 219 53.37 46.14 -59.40
N GLN A 220 52.56 47.17 -59.13
CA GLN A 220 52.65 48.45 -59.83
C GLN A 220 53.99 49.14 -59.52
N TYR A 221 54.36 49.30 -58.25
CA TYR A 221 55.64 49.90 -57.86
C TYR A 221 56.84 49.12 -58.41
N ARG A 222 56.77 47.78 -58.44
CA ARG A 222 57.76 46.91 -59.09
C ARG A 222 57.90 47.26 -60.57
N SER A 223 56.78 47.36 -61.28
CA SER A 223 56.75 47.69 -62.72
C SER A 223 57.31 49.08 -63.03
N GLU A 224 56.93 50.09 -62.24
CA GLU A 224 57.44 51.46 -62.39
C GLU A 224 58.93 51.59 -62.02
N PHE A 225 59.37 50.89 -60.96
CA PHE A 225 60.78 50.80 -60.57
C PHE A 225 61.63 50.21 -61.70
N PHE A 226 61.23 49.06 -62.25
CA PHE A 226 61.95 48.42 -63.36
C PHE A 226 61.87 49.23 -64.66
N GLY A 227 60.77 49.96 -64.91
CA GLY A 227 60.65 50.88 -66.03
C GLY A 227 61.67 52.03 -65.98
N ARG A 228 61.78 52.70 -64.83
CA ARG A 228 62.71 53.82 -64.64
C ARG A 228 64.17 53.39 -64.57
N LEU A 229 64.47 52.31 -63.84
CA LEU A 229 65.84 51.78 -63.77
C LEU A 229 66.30 51.20 -65.12
N ARG A 230 65.39 50.68 -65.96
CA ARG A 230 65.68 50.35 -67.36
C ARG A 230 66.08 51.58 -68.18
N GLN A 231 65.36 52.70 -68.07
CA GLN A 231 65.67 53.91 -68.85
C GLN A 231 67.09 54.44 -68.61
N VAL A 232 67.61 54.36 -67.38
CA VAL A 232 68.96 54.84 -67.06
C VAL A 232 70.06 53.84 -67.43
N LEU A 233 69.75 52.53 -67.48
CA LEU A 233 70.75 51.48 -67.73
C LEU A 233 70.75 50.96 -69.18
N VAL A 234 69.84 51.40 -70.04
CA VAL A 234 69.78 51.02 -71.47
C VAL A 234 71.03 51.45 -72.27
N ASP A 235 71.65 52.57 -71.90
CA ASP A 235 72.85 53.08 -72.58
C ASP A 235 74.16 52.38 -72.14
N ASN A 236 74.09 51.40 -71.21
CA ASN A 236 75.25 50.66 -70.74
C ASN A 236 75.31 49.26 -71.39
N PRO A 237 76.28 48.97 -72.29
CA PRO A 237 76.34 47.70 -73.02
C PRO A 237 76.66 46.49 -72.14
N ASP A 238 77.17 46.70 -70.93
CA ASP A 238 77.57 45.62 -70.01
C ASP A 238 76.41 45.18 -69.09
N ILE A 239 75.26 45.85 -69.12
CA ILE A 239 74.09 45.54 -68.27
C ILE A 239 73.00 44.83 -69.09
N ARG A 240 72.55 43.67 -68.61
CA ARG A 240 71.47 42.90 -69.24
C ARG A 240 70.22 42.91 -68.38
N ILE A 241 69.06 42.77 -69.00
CA ILE A 241 67.75 42.78 -68.31
C ILE A 241 67.03 41.48 -68.64
N GLU A 242 66.85 40.63 -67.64
CA GLU A 242 66.21 39.32 -67.79
C GLU A 242 64.92 39.30 -66.96
N GLY A 243 63.83 39.79 -67.57
CA GLY A 243 62.53 39.94 -66.91
C GLY A 243 62.53 41.03 -65.84
N ASP A 244 62.49 40.63 -64.57
CA ASP A 244 62.41 41.45 -63.38
C ASP A 244 63.74 41.56 -62.61
N ARG A 245 64.87 41.42 -63.31
CA ARG A 245 66.20 41.64 -62.72
C ARG A 245 67.20 42.22 -63.70
N PHE A 246 68.12 43.01 -63.16
CA PHE A 246 69.32 43.45 -63.86
C PHE A 246 70.41 42.41 -63.63
N VAL A 247 71.01 41.90 -64.71
CA VAL A 247 72.09 40.92 -64.70
C VAL A 247 73.36 41.64 -65.14
N LEU A 248 74.36 41.72 -64.25
CA LEU A 248 75.60 42.46 -64.45
C LEU A 248 76.80 41.51 -64.30
N PRO A 249 77.73 41.41 -65.27
CA PRO A 249 78.90 40.55 -65.20
C PRO A 249 79.77 40.82 -63.96
N SER A 250 80.32 39.78 -63.33
CA SER A 250 81.16 39.94 -62.14
C SER A 250 82.45 40.70 -62.43
N GLU A 251 82.99 40.55 -63.63
CA GLU A 251 84.23 41.16 -64.13
C GLU A 251 84.17 42.69 -64.10
N LEU A 252 82.98 43.28 -64.23
CA LEU A 252 82.78 44.73 -64.15
C LEU A 252 83.08 45.26 -62.73
N PHE A 253 82.93 44.41 -61.71
CA PHE A 253 83.03 44.79 -60.30
C PHE A 253 84.21 44.16 -59.53
N PHE A 254 84.66 42.98 -59.95
CA PHE A 254 85.55 42.13 -59.18
C PHE A 254 86.64 41.49 -60.05
N ASP A 255 87.88 41.52 -59.55
CA ASP A 255 88.94 40.68 -60.10
C ASP A 255 88.59 39.19 -59.99
N SER A 256 89.27 38.35 -60.79
CA SER A 256 89.15 36.90 -60.70
C SER A 256 89.48 36.40 -59.29
N ALA A 257 88.67 35.45 -58.79
CA ALA A 257 88.69 34.94 -57.41
C ALA A 257 88.57 36.00 -56.29
N SER A 258 88.27 37.28 -56.60
CA SER A 258 88.08 38.36 -55.63
C SER A 258 86.60 38.61 -55.33
N ALA A 259 86.32 39.07 -54.12
CA ALA A 259 85.06 39.73 -53.74
C ALA A 259 85.29 41.19 -53.32
N THR A 260 86.42 41.79 -53.72
CA THR A 260 86.78 43.18 -53.41
C THR A 260 86.37 44.06 -54.57
N LEU A 261 85.54 45.08 -54.35
CA LEU A 261 85.06 45.97 -55.42
C LEU A 261 86.18 46.85 -55.98
N GLY A 262 86.49 46.67 -57.27
CA GLY A 262 87.41 47.48 -58.05
C GLY A 262 86.88 48.89 -58.34
N GLU A 263 87.74 49.76 -58.83
CA GLU A 263 87.44 51.19 -59.02
C GLU A 263 86.37 51.44 -60.10
N SER A 264 86.46 50.76 -61.25
CA SER A 264 85.41 50.74 -62.28
C SER A 264 84.06 50.27 -61.72
N GLY A 265 84.08 49.17 -60.96
CA GLY A 265 82.89 48.60 -60.34
C GLY A 265 82.18 49.56 -59.38
N ARG A 266 82.95 50.32 -58.61
CA ARG A 266 82.41 51.35 -57.70
C ARG A 266 81.79 52.50 -58.48
N LEU A 267 82.39 52.92 -59.60
CA LEU A 267 81.83 53.98 -60.45
C LEU A 267 80.50 53.57 -61.09
N GLU A 268 80.40 52.34 -61.63
CA GLU A 268 79.13 51.85 -62.19
C GLU A 268 78.07 51.62 -61.10
N LEU A 269 78.44 51.00 -59.97
CA LEU A 269 77.52 50.83 -58.84
C LEU A 269 77.05 52.18 -58.24
N ALA A 270 77.85 53.25 -58.32
CA ALA A 270 77.42 54.58 -57.87
C ALA A 270 76.33 55.18 -58.77
N LYS A 271 76.39 54.99 -60.10
CA LYS A 271 75.32 55.37 -61.03
C LYS A 271 74.03 54.59 -60.74
N VAL A 272 74.17 53.28 -60.53
CA VAL A 272 73.07 52.40 -60.16
C VAL A 272 72.48 52.83 -58.81
N ALA A 273 73.30 53.09 -57.79
CA ALA A 273 72.87 53.54 -56.46
C ALA A 273 72.13 54.88 -56.48
N THR A 274 72.61 55.84 -57.28
CA THR A 274 71.95 57.15 -57.47
C THR A 274 70.54 56.96 -58.03
N THR A 275 70.40 56.08 -59.03
CA THR A 275 69.10 55.76 -59.65
C THR A 275 68.20 54.97 -58.69
N LEU A 276 68.75 53.98 -57.99
CA LEU A 276 68.04 53.19 -56.99
C LEU A 276 67.45 54.07 -55.88
N THR A 277 68.22 55.03 -55.37
CA THR A 277 67.77 55.96 -54.32
C THR A 277 66.63 56.84 -54.84
N ALA A 278 66.84 57.51 -55.98
CA ALA A 278 65.85 58.41 -56.58
C ALA A 278 64.52 57.73 -57.00
N VAL A 279 64.51 56.41 -57.18
CA VAL A 279 63.31 55.62 -57.47
C VAL A 279 62.75 54.97 -56.20
N ALA A 280 63.58 54.66 -55.20
CA ALA A 280 63.16 54.11 -53.90
C ALA A 280 62.43 55.13 -53.02
N ASP A 281 62.76 56.42 -53.13
CA ASP A 281 62.11 57.51 -52.39
C ASP A 281 60.61 57.64 -52.74
N ASP A 282 60.19 57.20 -53.93
CA ASP A 282 58.78 57.18 -54.35
C ASP A 282 58.00 55.94 -53.86
N ILE A 283 58.67 54.89 -53.33
CA ILE A 283 58.00 53.66 -52.91
C ILE A 283 57.59 53.78 -51.42
N PRO A 284 56.27 53.74 -51.10
CA PRO A 284 55.76 53.97 -49.75
C PRO A 284 56.48 53.18 -48.65
N ALA A 285 56.77 53.86 -47.54
CA ALA A 285 57.58 53.32 -46.45
C ALA A 285 56.92 52.12 -45.74
N ASP A 286 55.59 52.05 -45.75
CA ASP A 286 54.75 50.99 -45.19
C ASP A 286 54.72 49.70 -46.03
N LEU A 287 55.08 49.76 -47.32
CA LEU A 287 55.23 48.55 -48.15
C LEU A 287 56.48 47.76 -47.75
N GLY A 288 56.34 46.43 -47.68
CA GLY A 288 57.34 45.48 -47.18
C GLY A 288 58.60 45.29 -48.04
N TRP A 289 58.82 46.10 -49.08
CA TRP A 289 59.82 45.85 -50.12
C TRP A 289 61.28 45.80 -49.62
N ILE A 290 62.10 45.00 -50.31
CA ILE A 290 63.56 44.95 -50.22
C ILE A 290 64.18 44.84 -51.63
N LEU A 291 65.37 45.41 -51.80
CA LEU A 291 66.25 45.19 -52.94
C LEU A 291 67.18 44.02 -52.62
N ARG A 292 67.06 42.94 -53.40
CA ARG A 292 67.87 41.73 -53.23
C ARG A 292 68.96 41.64 -54.29
N ILE A 293 70.17 41.40 -53.83
CA ILE A 293 71.38 41.24 -54.62
C ILE A 293 71.74 39.76 -54.58
N ASP A 294 71.59 39.07 -55.71
CA ASP A 294 71.86 37.65 -55.86
C ASP A 294 73.22 37.46 -56.57
N GLY A 295 74.19 36.84 -55.90
CA GLY A 295 75.52 36.56 -56.42
C GLY A 295 75.62 35.15 -57.00
N HIS A 296 76.33 35.00 -58.12
CA HIS A 296 76.51 33.72 -58.82
C HIS A 296 77.96 33.50 -59.27
N THR A 297 78.34 32.24 -59.48
CA THR A 297 79.62 31.83 -60.07
C THR A 297 79.40 30.99 -61.33
N ASP A 298 80.47 30.69 -62.06
CA ASP A 298 80.48 29.53 -62.96
C ASP A 298 80.76 28.23 -62.17
N ARG A 299 80.62 27.09 -62.86
CA ARG A 299 80.72 25.75 -62.27
C ARG A 299 82.15 25.23 -62.07
N ARG A 300 83.18 26.06 -62.29
CA ARG A 300 84.55 25.70 -61.89
C ARG A 300 84.67 25.85 -60.38
N PRO A 301 85.23 24.85 -59.66
CA PRO A 301 85.34 24.92 -58.22
C PRO A 301 86.43 25.91 -57.81
N ILE A 302 86.07 26.92 -57.00
CA ILE A 302 87.05 27.69 -56.23
C ILE A 302 87.35 26.98 -54.90
N ASN A 303 88.62 26.92 -54.52
CA ASN A 303 89.06 26.61 -53.17
C ASN A 303 90.33 27.43 -52.89
N THR A 304 90.21 28.40 -51.98
CA THR A 304 91.27 29.37 -51.64
C THR A 304 91.22 29.65 -50.14
N GLU A 305 92.30 30.19 -49.56
CA GLU A 305 92.36 30.58 -48.15
C GLU A 305 91.26 31.57 -47.72
N ARG A 306 90.66 32.31 -48.68
CA ARG A 306 89.61 33.31 -48.44
C ARG A 306 88.19 32.80 -48.78
N PHE A 307 88.06 31.84 -49.69
CA PHE A 307 86.78 31.29 -50.16
C PHE A 307 86.91 29.78 -50.35
N ALA A 308 86.25 29.00 -49.49
CA ALA A 308 86.32 27.54 -49.48
C ALA A 308 85.52 26.88 -50.62
N SER A 309 84.44 27.54 -51.06
CA SER A 309 83.64 27.15 -52.22
C SER A 309 83.04 28.37 -52.94
N ASN A 310 82.29 28.10 -54.01
CA ASN A 310 81.53 29.08 -54.75
C ASN A 310 80.40 29.73 -53.93
N TRP A 311 79.90 29.09 -52.88
CA TRP A 311 78.89 29.69 -51.98
C TRP A 311 79.49 30.85 -51.18
N GLU A 312 80.70 30.71 -50.63
CA GLU A 312 81.40 31.81 -49.96
C GLU A 312 81.75 32.93 -50.93
N LEU A 313 82.25 32.61 -52.13
CA LEU A 313 82.58 33.62 -53.15
C LEU A 313 81.35 34.42 -53.61
N SER A 314 80.27 33.74 -53.98
CA SER A 314 79.04 34.39 -54.43
C SER A 314 78.39 35.22 -53.34
N THR A 315 78.29 34.69 -52.11
CA THR A 315 77.75 35.42 -50.96
C THR A 315 78.62 36.64 -50.62
N ALA A 316 79.95 36.50 -50.60
CA ALA A 316 80.85 37.61 -50.31
C ALA A 316 80.80 38.72 -51.37
N ARG A 317 80.63 38.37 -52.65
CA ARG A 317 80.41 39.32 -53.75
C ARG A 317 79.10 40.08 -53.57
N ALA A 318 77.99 39.37 -53.33
CA ALA A 318 76.68 39.98 -53.07
C ALA A 318 76.70 40.91 -51.84
N VAL A 319 77.32 40.47 -50.74
CA VAL A 319 77.51 41.28 -49.52
C VAL A 319 78.39 42.52 -49.77
N SER A 320 79.39 42.43 -50.64
CA SER A 320 80.23 43.59 -50.97
C SER A 320 79.49 44.63 -51.80
N VAL A 321 78.64 44.21 -52.74
CA VAL A 321 77.70 45.11 -53.44
C VAL A 321 76.72 45.73 -52.46
N VAL A 322 76.08 44.95 -51.58
CA VAL A 322 75.14 45.46 -50.56
C VAL A 322 75.81 46.49 -49.63
N ARG A 323 77.03 46.24 -49.16
CA ARG A 323 77.78 47.19 -48.33
C ARG A 323 78.04 48.49 -49.07
N PHE A 324 78.48 48.42 -50.33
CA PHE A 324 78.72 49.62 -51.13
C PHE A 324 77.42 50.38 -51.42
N LEU A 325 76.32 49.70 -51.75
CA LEU A 325 75.01 50.34 -51.92
C LEU A 325 74.52 51.04 -50.63
N ALA A 326 74.80 50.48 -49.45
CA ALA A 326 74.55 51.14 -48.17
C ALA A 326 75.50 52.32 -47.91
N GLU A 327 76.78 52.23 -48.30
CA GLU A 327 77.73 53.35 -48.29
C GLU A 327 77.30 54.49 -49.23
N GLN A 328 76.58 54.19 -50.32
CA GLN A 328 75.96 55.17 -51.22
C GLN A 328 74.59 55.71 -50.72
N GLY A 329 74.14 55.31 -49.53
CA GLY A 329 72.96 55.88 -48.86
C GLY A 329 71.67 55.05 -48.92
N ILE A 330 71.65 53.90 -49.62
CA ILE A 330 70.45 53.03 -49.63
C ILE A 330 70.25 52.42 -48.24
N PRO A 331 69.06 52.53 -47.61
CA PRO A 331 68.85 52.03 -46.25
C PRO A 331 69.16 50.54 -46.11
N ALA A 332 70.02 50.17 -45.16
CA ALA A 332 70.47 48.80 -44.96
C ALA A 332 69.31 47.81 -44.69
N GLN A 333 68.20 48.27 -44.11
CA GLN A 333 66.99 47.50 -43.86
C GLN A 333 66.17 47.20 -45.13
N ARG A 334 66.47 47.89 -46.24
CA ARG A 334 65.95 47.65 -47.59
C ARG A 334 66.89 46.80 -48.44
N LEU A 335 68.06 46.37 -47.95
CA LEU A 335 69.04 45.60 -48.70
C LEU A 335 69.14 44.16 -48.19
N ALA A 336 69.22 43.21 -49.12
CA ALA A 336 69.49 41.80 -48.81
C ALA A 336 70.50 41.21 -49.81
N ALA A 337 71.41 40.37 -49.30
CA ALA A 337 72.39 39.64 -50.11
C ALA A 337 72.11 38.14 -50.06
N ALA A 338 72.18 37.46 -51.19
CA ALA A 338 72.14 36.00 -51.28
C ALA A 338 73.25 35.52 -52.23
N GLY A 339 73.97 34.46 -51.87
CA GLY A 339 74.84 33.72 -52.79
C GLY A 339 74.13 32.46 -53.26
N PHE A 340 74.31 32.10 -54.53
CA PHE A 340 73.71 30.91 -55.16
C PHE A 340 74.75 29.95 -55.75
N GLY A 341 76.05 30.26 -55.62
CA GLY A 341 77.14 29.52 -56.23
C GLY A 341 76.93 29.30 -57.74
N GLU A 342 77.28 28.09 -58.20
CA GLU A 342 77.09 27.63 -59.58
C GLU A 342 75.67 27.08 -59.86
N HIS A 343 74.84 26.91 -58.84
CA HIS A 343 73.63 26.07 -58.90
C HIS A 343 72.47 26.68 -59.72
N HIS A 344 72.61 27.95 -60.13
CA HIS A 344 71.66 28.66 -60.99
C HIS A 344 72.40 29.28 -62.19
N PRO A 345 72.78 28.48 -63.21
CA PRO A 345 73.39 29.00 -64.43
C PRO A 345 72.33 29.64 -65.36
N LEU A 346 72.71 30.69 -66.09
CA LEU A 346 71.95 31.23 -67.23
C LEU A 346 72.31 30.53 -68.55
N ASP A 347 73.49 29.89 -68.59
CA ASP A 347 74.01 29.20 -69.74
C ASP A 347 74.68 27.89 -69.29
N SER A 348 74.22 26.76 -69.80
CA SER A 348 74.70 25.43 -69.38
C SER A 348 75.87 24.91 -70.21
N ALA A 349 76.34 25.66 -71.21
CA ALA A 349 77.42 25.23 -72.11
C ALA A 349 78.80 25.12 -71.42
N ASP A 350 79.73 24.45 -72.08
CA ASP A 350 81.15 24.35 -71.68
C ASP A 350 82.01 25.31 -72.53
N THR A 351 81.82 26.61 -72.31
CA THR A 351 82.57 27.69 -72.97
C THR A 351 82.90 28.80 -71.98
N GLU A 352 83.98 29.55 -72.20
CA GLU A 352 84.30 30.68 -71.33
C GLU A 352 83.24 31.80 -71.42
N ASP A 353 82.56 31.94 -72.56
CA ASP A 353 81.41 32.85 -72.71
C ASP A 353 80.26 32.46 -71.77
N ALA A 354 79.91 31.16 -71.70
CA ALA A 354 78.90 30.66 -70.78
C ALA A 354 79.34 30.81 -69.32
N PHE A 355 80.61 30.57 -69.03
CA PHE A 355 81.18 30.82 -67.69
C PHE A 355 81.12 32.30 -67.30
N ALA A 356 81.48 33.22 -68.19
CA ALA A 356 81.37 34.67 -67.96
C ALA A 356 79.91 35.10 -67.75
N ARG A 357 78.95 34.57 -68.53
CA ARG A 357 77.51 34.79 -68.31
C ARG A 357 77.03 34.29 -66.95
N ASN A 358 77.58 33.18 -66.45
CA ASN A 358 77.18 32.60 -65.17
C ASN A 358 77.75 33.36 -63.97
N ARG A 359 78.99 33.86 -64.07
CA ARG A 359 79.64 34.74 -63.07
C ARG A 359 79.01 36.14 -63.07
N ARG A 360 77.85 36.31 -62.43
CA ARG A 360 77.13 37.60 -62.41
C ARG A 360 76.69 38.02 -61.00
N ILE A 361 76.26 39.28 -60.93
CA ILE A 361 75.37 39.80 -59.89
C ILE A 361 74.00 40.04 -60.53
N GLU A 362 72.93 39.54 -59.92
CA GLU A 362 71.56 39.91 -60.26
C GLU A 362 71.00 40.89 -59.21
N ILE A 363 70.34 41.97 -59.64
CA ILE A 363 69.71 42.96 -58.75
C ILE A 363 68.21 43.01 -59.05
N LYS A 364 67.37 42.83 -58.02
CA LYS A 364 65.90 42.85 -58.15
C LYS A 364 65.17 43.36 -56.91
N LEU A 365 63.93 43.80 -57.11
CA LEU A 365 62.99 44.21 -56.06
C LEU A 365 62.11 43.00 -55.68
N THR A 366 61.86 42.79 -54.38
CA THR A 366 61.02 41.71 -53.85
C THR A 366 60.40 42.12 -52.51
N GLU A 367 59.45 41.36 -51.99
CA GLU A 367 58.94 41.52 -50.61
C GLU A 367 59.89 40.89 -49.57
N ARG A 368 59.79 41.32 -48.30
CA ARG A 368 60.66 40.92 -47.16
C ARG A 368 60.24 39.59 -46.52
#